data_AF-T1CNG8-F1
#
_entry.id   AF-T1CNG8-F1
#
_cell.length_a   1.000
_cell.length_b   1.000
_cell.length_c   1.000
_cell.angle_alpha   90.00
_cell.angle_beta   90.00
_cell.angle_gamma   90.00
#
_symmetry.space_group_name_H-M   'P 1'
#
loop_
_entity.id
_entity.type
_entity.pdbx_description
1 polymer ?
#
loop_
_entity_poly.entity_id
_entity_poly.type
_entity_poly.pdbx_seq_one_letter_code
_entity_poly.pdbx_strand_id
1 'polypeptide(L)'
;EATLRVLFNEELGAVLQVRRADRARLQALAVSHGLDKILHPIGEPREKLGIKLFLGSETVMRGNWTQWLSAWQETSHAMQRLRDNPVSADAERAWRIDDADPGLSPKLGFEPGADIAAPFIASGARPRVAILREQGVNGEVEMAAAFTRAGFEAVDVHMS
;
A
#
# COMPACT_ATOMS: atom_id res chain seq x y z
N GLU A 1 -12.84 2.13 -32.49
CA GLU A 1 -11.49 2.72 -32.48
C GLU A 1 -11.29 3.78 -31.39
N ALA A 2 -12.13 4.82 -31.31
CA ALA A 2 -12.00 5.89 -30.31
C ALA A 2 -11.98 5.39 -28.85
N THR A 3 -12.87 4.47 -28.47
CA THR A 3 -12.91 3.92 -27.09
C THR A 3 -11.62 3.21 -26.68
N LEU A 4 -10.99 2.46 -27.60
CA LEU A 4 -9.73 1.77 -27.32
C LEU A 4 -8.60 2.78 -27.09
N ARG A 5 -8.54 3.85 -27.88
CA ARG A 5 -7.56 4.93 -27.67
C ARG A 5 -7.74 5.60 -26.31
N VAL A 6 -8.97 5.85 -25.86
CA VAL A 6 -9.23 6.45 -24.55
C VAL A 6 -8.81 5.53 -23.39
N LEU A 7 -8.98 4.22 -23.54
CA LEU A 7 -8.69 3.26 -22.46
C LEU A 7 -7.22 2.82 -22.39
N PHE A 8 -6.53 2.77 -23.52
CA PHE A 8 -5.18 2.19 -23.64
C PHE A 8 -4.11 3.19 -24.10
N ASN A 9 -4.40 4.49 -24.08
CA ASN A 9 -3.33 5.49 -24.25
C ASN A 9 -2.46 5.53 -22.98
N GLU A 10 -1.19 5.87 -23.18
CA GLU A 10 -0.21 6.07 -22.10
C GLU A 10 0.13 7.56 -21.95
N GLU A 11 -0.83 8.45 -22.19
CA GLU A 11 -0.66 9.89 -21.97
C GLU A 11 -0.47 10.18 -20.48
N LEU A 12 0.22 11.29 -20.19
CA LEU A 12 0.44 11.71 -18.81
C LEU A 12 -0.88 12.04 -18.10
N GLY A 13 -1.03 11.56 -16.87
CA GLY A 13 -2.21 11.83 -16.07
C GLY A 13 -2.19 11.14 -14.72
N ALA A 14 -3.32 11.24 -14.00
CA ALA A 14 -3.53 10.54 -12.75
C ALA A 14 -5.02 10.27 -12.53
N VAL A 15 -5.33 9.19 -11.80
CA VAL A 15 -6.67 8.93 -11.27
C VAL A 15 -6.69 9.35 -9.81
N LEU A 16 -7.58 10.30 -9.49
CA LEU A 16 -7.73 10.84 -8.13
C LEU A 16 -9.04 10.36 -7.51
N GLN A 17 -8.96 9.73 -6.34
CA GLN A 17 -10.13 9.46 -5.51
C GLN A 17 -10.28 10.55 -4.46
N VAL A 18 -11.41 11.26 -4.48
CA VAL A 18 -11.75 12.29 -3.50
C VAL A 18 -13.05 11.97 -2.79
N ARG A 19 -13.19 12.45 -1.56
CA ARG A 19 -14.49 12.45 -0.86
C ARG A 19 -15.49 13.25 -1.68
N ARG A 20 -16.76 12.82 -1.66
CA ARG A 20 -17.83 13.50 -2.40
C ARG A 20 -17.95 14.98 -2.04
N ALA A 21 -17.79 15.31 -0.75
CA ALA A 21 -17.83 16.68 -0.25
C ALA A 21 -16.67 17.56 -0.76
N ASP A 22 -15.54 16.97 -1.15
CA ASP A 22 -14.36 17.71 -1.61
C ASP A 22 -14.35 17.98 -3.13
N ARG A 23 -15.35 17.49 -3.88
CA ARG A 23 -15.38 17.60 -5.36
C ARG A 23 -15.37 19.05 -5.85
N ALA A 24 -16.16 19.93 -5.23
CA ALA A 24 -16.21 21.34 -5.61
C ALA A 24 -14.86 22.03 -5.36
N ARG A 25 -14.18 21.67 -4.27
CA ARG A 25 -12.85 22.18 -3.94
C ARG A 25 -11.80 21.72 -4.95
N LEU A 26 -11.84 20.45 -5.37
CA LEU A 26 -10.96 19.93 -6.43
C LEU A 26 -11.19 20.65 -7.75
N GLN A 27 -12.45 20.89 -8.14
CA GLN A 27 -12.77 21.60 -9.38
C GLN A 27 -12.25 23.04 -9.35
N ALA A 28 -12.45 23.76 -8.23
CA ALA A 28 -11.93 25.11 -8.07
C ALA A 28 -10.39 25.15 -8.16
N LEU A 29 -9.71 24.18 -7.56
CA LEU A 29 -8.25 24.04 -7.65
C LEU A 29 -7.79 23.74 -9.08
N ALA A 30 -8.50 22.87 -9.80
CA ALA A 30 -8.18 22.59 -11.19
C ALA A 30 -8.33 23.84 -12.07
N VAL A 31 -9.38 24.64 -11.86
CA VAL A 31 -9.56 25.93 -12.57
C VAL A 31 -8.42 26.89 -12.23
N SER A 32 -8.03 27.03 -10.96
CA SER A 32 -6.93 27.94 -10.59
C SER A 32 -5.57 27.56 -11.19
N HIS A 33 -5.41 26.30 -11.58
CA HIS A 33 -4.20 25.78 -12.25
C HIS A 33 -4.37 25.54 -13.76
N GLY A 34 -5.53 25.88 -14.36
CA GLY A 34 -5.80 25.67 -15.79
C GLY A 34 -5.93 24.21 -16.22
N LEU A 35 -6.28 23.32 -15.29
CA LEU A 35 -6.44 21.87 -15.49
C LEU A 35 -7.90 21.44 -15.64
N ASP A 36 -8.84 22.38 -15.62
CA ASP A 36 -10.28 22.12 -15.67
C ASP A 36 -10.71 21.34 -16.93
N LYS A 37 -10.01 21.55 -18.05
CA LYS A 37 -10.31 20.88 -19.33
C LYS A 37 -9.90 19.41 -19.37
N ILE A 38 -8.98 18.99 -18.51
CA ILE A 38 -8.46 17.62 -18.45
C ILE A 38 -8.92 16.87 -17.18
N LEU A 39 -9.70 17.53 -16.32
CA LEU A 39 -10.30 16.93 -15.15
C LEU A 39 -11.65 16.31 -15.51
N HIS A 40 -11.72 14.97 -15.52
CA HIS A 40 -12.93 14.24 -15.87
C HIS A 40 -13.44 13.39 -14.70
N PRO A 41 -14.74 13.47 -14.34
CA PRO A 41 -15.33 12.52 -13.41
C PRO A 41 -15.50 11.16 -14.12
N ILE A 42 -14.73 10.17 -13.70
CA ILE A 42 -14.72 8.83 -14.35
C ILE A 42 -15.52 7.76 -13.60
N GLY A 43 -15.83 7.95 -12.32
CA GLY A 43 -16.59 6.97 -11.54
C GLY A 43 -16.51 7.15 -10.04
N GLU A 44 -16.95 6.11 -9.32
CA GLU A 44 -16.81 5.99 -7.87
C GLU A 44 -16.55 4.52 -7.50
N PRO A 45 -15.72 4.24 -6.49
CA PRO A 45 -15.50 2.89 -6.00
C PRO A 45 -16.79 2.33 -5.37
N ARG A 46 -16.90 0.99 -5.39
CA ARG A 46 -18.00 0.23 -4.81
C ARG A 46 -17.43 -0.86 -3.91
N GLU A 47 -18.20 -1.28 -2.92
CA GLU A 47 -17.83 -2.41 -2.05
C GLU A 47 -17.74 -3.72 -2.83
N LYS A 48 -18.62 -3.92 -3.82
CA LYS A 48 -18.59 -5.10 -4.66
C LYS A 48 -17.34 -5.10 -5.54
N LEU A 49 -16.51 -6.12 -5.35
CA LEU A 49 -15.30 -6.35 -6.12
C LEU A 49 -15.62 -6.64 -7.59
N GLY A 50 -15.12 -5.79 -8.48
CA GLY A 50 -15.29 -5.90 -9.92
C GLY A 50 -15.22 -4.56 -10.62
N ILE A 51 -15.01 -4.61 -11.94
CA ILE A 51 -14.90 -3.42 -12.79
C ILE A 51 -16.05 -3.43 -13.78
N LYS A 52 -16.73 -2.29 -13.91
CA LYS A 52 -17.74 -2.03 -14.94
C LYS A 52 -17.43 -0.71 -15.59
N LEU A 53 -17.24 -0.73 -16.91
CA LEU A 53 -17.05 0.46 -17.72
C LEU A 53 -18.29 0.67 -18.60
N PHE A 54 -18.70 1.93 -18.69
CA PHE A 54 -19.86 2.34 -19.48
C PHE A 54 -19.46 3.43 -20.46
N LEU A 55 -20.06 3.37 -21.65
CA LEU A 55 -20.04 4.45 -22.63
C LEU A 55 -21.48 4.89 -22.85
N GLY A 56 -21.86 6.01 -22.22
CA GLY A 56 -23.28 6.39 -22.13
C GLY A 56 -24.08 5.33 -21.37
N SER A 57 -25.10 4.76 -22.02
CA SER A 57 -25.92 3.67 -21.48
C SER A 57 -25.37 2.27 -21.79
N GLU A 58 -24.35 2.16 -22.64
CA GLU A 58 -23.80 0.88 -23.07
C GLU A 58 -22.75 0.37 -22.07
N THR A 59 -22.79 -0.93 -21.75
CA THR A 59 -21.72 -1.58 -20.97
C THR A 59 -20.63 -2.07 -21.91
N VAL A 60 -19.47 -1.41 -21.89
CA VAL A 60 -18.35 -1.74 -22.79
C VAL A 60 -17.41 -2.80 -22.22
N MET A 61 -17.31 -2.88 -20.89
CA MET A 61 -16.49 -3.89 -20.22
C MET A 61 -17.10 -4.20 -18.85
N ARG A 62 -17.14 -5.48 -18.51
CA ARG A 62 -17.54 -5.95 -17.19
C ARG A 62 -16.81 -7.24 -16.86
N GLY A 63 -16.25 -7.32 -15.66
CA GLY A 63 -15.67 -8.54 -15.12
C GLY A 63 -15.60 -8.48 -13.61
N ASN A 64 -15.50 -9.66 -12.98
CA ASN A 64 -15.26 -9.74 -11.54
C ASN A 64 -13.77 -9.53 -11.23
N TRP A 65 -13.47 -9.27 -9.97
CA TRP A 65 -12.12 -8.94 -9.53
C TRP A 65 -11.15 -10.13 -9.68
N THR A 66 -11.57 -11.32 -9.27
CA THR A 66 -10.81 -12.58 -9.42
C THR A 66 -10.31 -12.79 -10.86
N GLN A 67 -11.14 -12.57 -11.88
CA GLN A 67 -10.76 -12.71 -13.29
C GLN A 67 -9.67 -11.72 -13.69
N TRP A 68 -9.87 -10.43 -13.39
CA TRP A 68 -8.92 -9.39 -13.75
C TRP A 68 -7.59 -9.56 -13.03
N LEU A 69 -7.64 -9.86 -11.73
CA LEU A 69 -6.45 -10.03 -10.92
C LEU A 69 -5.69 -11.31 -11.30
N SER A 70 -6.40 -12.40 -11.63
CA SER A 70 -5.76 -13.64 -12.11
C SER A 70 -5.00 -13.42 -13.42
N ALA A 71 -5.59 -12.69 -14.37
CA ALA A 71 -4.92 -12.34 -15.62
C ALA A 71 -3.71 -11.42 -15.39
N TRP A 72 -3.86 -10.41 -14.51
CA TRP A 72 -2.78 -9.49 -14.19
C TRP A 72 -1.58 -10.17 -13.50
N GLN A 73 -1.84 -11.19 -12.68
CA GLN A 73 -0.81 -11.90 -11.92
C GLN A 73 -0.12 -13.03 -12.70
N GLU A 74 -0.63 -13.41 -13.88
CA GLU A 74 -0.20 -14.63 -14.59
C GLU A 74 1.31 -14.68 -14.84
N THR A 75 1.89 -13.56 -15.30
CA THR A 75 3.33 -13.49 -15.58
C THR A 75 4.17 -13.62 -14.31
N SER A 76 3.82 -12.92 -13.23
CA SER A 76 4.52 -13.01 -11.95
C SER A 76 4.47 -14.41 -11.38
N HIS A 77 3.30 -15.05 -11.40
CA HIS A 77 3.12 -16.43 -10.96
C HIS A 77 3.96 -17.41 -11.77
N ALA A 78 3.94 -17.31 -13.10
CA ALA A 78 4.74 -18.17 -13.96
C ALA A 78 6.24 -18.02 -13.67
N MET A 79 6.72 -16.79 -13.48
CA MET A 79 8.12 -16.53 -13.14
C MET A 79 8.50 -17.07 -11.75
N GLN A 80 7.68 -16.83 -10.73
CA GLN A 80 7.90 -17.35 -9.38
C GLN A 80 7.90 -18.88 -9.36
N ARG A 81 6.98 -19.52 -10.09
CA ARG A 81 6.88 -20.97 -10.14
C ARG A 81 8.09 -21.64 -10.82
N LEU A 82 8.74 -20.94 -11.76
CA LEU A 82 9.97 -21.40 -12.42
C LEU A 82 11.23 -21.14 -11.58
N ARG A 83 11.27 -20.03 -10.84
CA ARG A 83 12.45 -19.58 -10.09
C ARG A 83 12.48 -20.05 -8.65
N ASP A 84 11.33 -20.07 -7.99
CA ASP A 84 11.15 -20.25 -6.56
C ASP A 84 10.51 -21.62 -6.26
N ASN A 85 10.03 -21.83 -5.04
CA ASN A 85 9.26 -23.03 -4.71
C ASN A 85 7.87 -22.96 -5.38
N PRO A 86 7.54 -23.89 -6.28
CA PRO A 86 6.26 -23.85 -7.00
C PRO A 86 5.05 -23.97 -6.07
N VAL A 87 5.16 -24.67 -4.94
CA VAL A 87 4.08 -24.79 -3.94
C VAL A 87 3.78 -23.43 -3.31
N SER A 88 4.83 -22.65 -3.00
CA SER A 88 4.67 -21.30 -2.45
C SER A 88 4.08 -20.34 -3.47
N ALA A 89 4.51 -20.40 -4.73
CA ALA A 89 3.96 -19.59 -5.82
C ALA A 89 2.48 -19.91 -6.08
N ASP A 90 2.12 -21.19 -6.12
CA ASP A 90 0.74 -21.64 -6.31
C ASP A 90 -0.16 -21.21 -5.13
N ALA A 91 0.35 -21.29 -3.89
CA ALA A 91 -0.35 -20.82 -2.70
C ALA A 91 -0.54 -19.28 -2.70
N GLU A 92 0.47 -18.50 -3.09
CA GLU A 92 0.37 -17.04 -3.20
C GLU A 92 -0.70 -16.65 -4.23
N ARG A 93 -0.69 -17.28 -5.41
CA ARG A 93 -1.69 -17.00 -6.45
C ARG A 93 -3.11 -17.30 -5.96
N ALA A 94 -3.31 -18.43 -5.30
CA ALA A 94 -4.62 -18.82 -4.76
C ALA A 94 -5.12 -17.82 -3.71
N TRP A 95 -4.25 -17.39 -2.78
CA TRP A 95 -4.57 -16.38 -1.77
C TRP A 95 -4.92 -15.02 -2.39
N ARG A 96 -4.12 -14.53 -3.35
CA ARG A 96 -4.32 -13.20 -3.95
C ARG A 96 -5.66 -13.02 -4.66
N ILE A 97 -6.24 -14.10 -5.20
CA ILE A 97 -7.49 -14.04 -5.95
C ILE A 97 -8.72 -14.39 -5.11
N ASP A 98 -8.54 -14.65 -3.81
CA ASP A 98 -9.63 -14.93 -2.89
C ASP A 98 -10.38 -13.63 -2.52
N ASP A 99 -11.57 -13.45 -3.10
CA ASP A 99 -12.44 -12.31 -2.83
C ASP A 99 -12.91 -12.25 -1.35
N ALA A 100 -12.76 -13.34 -0.58
CA ALA A 100 -13.12 -13.40 0.83
C ALA A 100 -11.98 -12.96 1.78
N ASP A 101 -10.77 -12.68 1.28
CA ASP A 101 -9.66 -12.22 2.11
C ASP A 101 -9.99 -10.84 2.74
N PRO A 102 -10.09 -10.75 4.08
CA PRO A 102 -10.33 -9.47 4.76
C PRO A 102 -9.11 -8.54 4.71
N GLY A 103 -7.96 -9.02 4.23
CA GLY A 103 -6.69 -8.32 4.28
C GLY A 103 -6.11 -8.26 5.69
N LEU A 104 -5.04 -7.47 5.86
CA LEU A 104 -4.35 -7.31 7.13
C LEU A 104 -5.25 -6.64 8.18
N SER A 105 -5.71 -7.43 9.14
CA SER A 105 -6.67 -7.02 10.19
C SER A 105 -6.06 -7.22 11.59
N PRO A 106 -5.40 -6.20 12.19
CA PRO A 106 -4.74 -6.33 13.49
C PRO A 106 -5.75 -6.51 14.62
N LYS A 107 -5.41 -7.36 15.60
CA LYS A 107 -6.16 -7.54 16.86
C LYS A 107 -5.27 -7.11 18.01
N LEU A 108 -5.68 -6.05 18.71
CA LEU A 108 -4.87 -5.43 19.75
C LEU A 108 -5.41 -5.84 21.13
N GLY A 109 -4.52 -6.33 22.00
CA GLY A 109 -4.81 -6.62 23.42
C GLY A 109 -4.28 -5.53 24.37
N PHE A 110 -3.83 -4.40 23.83
CA PHE A 110 -3.26 -3.27 24.56
C PHE A 110 -3.55 -1.97 23.79
N GLU A 111 -3.35 -0.82 24.44
CA GLU A 111 -3.50 0.51 23.84
C GLU A 111 -2.20 0.94 23.12
N PRO A 112 -2.14 1.01 21.78
CA PRO A 112 -0.90 1.32 21.06
C PRO A 112 -0.38 2.73 21.30
N GLY A 113 -1.25 3.66 21.67
CA GLY A 113 -0.89 5.04 21.99
C GLY A 113 -0.36 5.23 23.41
N ALA A 114 -0.45 4.21 24.27
CA ALA A 114 0.01 4.32 25.65
C ALA A 114 1.54 4.16 25.73
N ASP A 115 2.23 5.25 26.05
CA ASP A 115 3.67 5.21 26.34
C ASP A 115 3.92 4.82 27.81
N ILE A 116 4.06 3.53 28.06
CA ILE A 116 4.36 2.99 29.39
C ILE A 116 5.79 3.28 29.85
N ALA A 117 6.70 3.67 28.94
CA ALA A 117 8.08 3.99 29.24
C ALA A 117 8.25 5.46 29.68
N ALA A 118 7.28 6.33 29.38
CA ALA A 118 7.32 7.76 29.67
C ALA A 118 7.74 8.12 31.11
N PRO A 119 7.26 7.46 32.18
CA PRO A 119 7.70 7.77 33.55
C PRO A 119 9.21 7.52 33.77
N PHE A 120 9.76 6.50 33.13
CA PHE A 120 11.19 6.18 33.20
C PHE A 120 12.01 7.17 32.39
N ILE A 121 11.53 7.53 31.20
CA ILE A 121 12.16 8.55 30.34
C ILE A 121 12.21 9.91 31.06
N ALA A 122 11.10 10.29 31.71
CA ALA A 122 10.99 11.56 32.43
C ALA A 122 11.95 11.67 33.63
N SER A 123 12.42 10.55 34.18
CA SER A 123 13.45 10.54 35.22
C SER A 123 14.81 11.05 34.72
N GLY A 124 15.02 11.09 33.40
CA GLY A 124 16.28 11.46 32.77
C GLY A 124 17.34 10.35 32.75
N ALA A 125 17.10 9.23 33.45
CA ALA A 125 17.99 8.08 33.41
C ALA A 125 17.86 7.35 32.07
N ARG A 126 18.98 7.20 31.35
CA ARG A 126 19.04 6.50 30.06
C ARG A 126 19.93 5.26 30.18
N PRO A 127 19.36 4.07 30.41
CA PRO A 127 20.17 2.86 30.47
C PRO A 127 20.84 2.60 29.11
N ARG A 128 22.11 2.20 29.14
CA ARG A 128 22.87 1.85 27.93
C ARG A 128 22.43 0.49 27.41
N VAL A 129 22.24 0.39 26.09
CA VAL A 129 22.03 -0.88 25.39
C VAL A 129 23.09 -1.03 24.31
N ALA A 130 23.76 -2.18 24.30
CA ALA A 130 24.69 -2.54 23.24
C ALA A 130 23.88 -3.00 22.01
N ILE A 131 23.95 -2.24 20.94
CA ILE A 131 23.45 -2.62 19.63
C ILE A 131 24.58 -3.37 18.93
N LEU A 132 24.55 -4.70 19.10
CA LEU A 132 25.57 -5.58 18.55
C LEU A 132 25.41 -5.67 17.03
N ARG A 133 26.52 -5.49 16.32
CA ARG A 133 26.58 -5.74 14.89
C ARG A 133 27.90 -6.36 14.48
N GLU A 134 27.86 -7.07 13.36
CA GLU A 134 29.00 -7.69 12.70
C GLU A 134 29.01 -7.27 11.23
N GLN A 135 30.11 -7.53 10.53
CA GLN A 135 30.21 -7.42 9.09
C GLN A 135 29.03 -8.12 8.40
N GLY A 136 28.24 -7.34 7.65
CA GLY A 136 27.06 -7.81 6.92
C GLY A 136 25.73 -7.59 7.64
N VAL A 137 25.73 -7.14 8.90
CA VAL A 137 24.53 -6.61 9.55
C VAL A 137 24.14 -5.29 8.89
N ASN A 138 22.84 -5.08 8.69
CA ASN A 138 22.28 -3.92 8.00
C ASN A 138 20.98 -3.37 8.62
N GLY A 139 20.70 -3.76 9.86
CA GLY A 139 19.48 -3.37 10.59
C GLY A 139 19.73 -2.77 11.98
N GLU A 140 20.99 -2.42 12.26
CA GLU A 140 21.42 -1.86 13.53
C GLU A 140 20.82 -0.46 13.80
N VAL A 141 20.54 0.32 12.75
CA VAL A 141 20.11 1.71 12.88
C VAL A 141 18.66 1.77 13.35
N GLU A 142 17.75 1.00 12.75
CA GLU A 142 16.36 0.91 13.20
C GLU A 142 16.24 0.28 14.59
N MET A 143 17.11 -0.68 14.91
CA MET A 143 17.19 -1.26 16.25
C MET A 143 17.59 -0.20 17.28
N ALA A 144 18.67 0.56 17.00
CA ALA A 144 19.13 1.66 17.85
C ALA A 144 18.05 2.73 18.02
N ALA A 145 17.35 3.10 16.94
CA ALA A 145 16.27 4.07 16.97
C ALA A 145 15.09 3.63 17.84
N ALA A 146 14.69 2.35 17.75
CA ALA A 146 13.61 1.80 18.57
C ALA A 146 13.94 1.85 20.07
N PHE A 147 15.15 1.43 20.47
CA PHE A 147 15.60 1.52 21.85
C PHE A 147 15.75 2.97 22.33
N THR A 148 16.26 3.85 21.48
CA THR A 148 16.37 5.28 21.77
C THR A 148 15.01 5.89 22.04
N ARG A 149 13.98 5.55 21.23
CA ARG A 149 12.59 5.98 21.45
C ARG A 149 12.03 5.46 22.78
N ALA A 150 12.42 4.26 23.19
CA ALA A 150 12.04 3.69 24.48
C ALA A 150 12.83 4.23 25.69
N GLY A 151 13.75 5.18 25.47
CA GLY A 151 14.49 5.86 26.55
C GLY A 151 15.94 5.42 26.76
N PHE A 152 16.43 4.45 25.99
CA PHE A 152 17.79 3.94 26.15
C PHE A 152 18.82 4.88 25.52
N GLU A 153 20.08 4.73 25.95
CA GLU A 153 21.26 5.18 25.21
C GLU A 153 21.75 4.01 24.36
N ALA A 154 21.45 4.05 23.06
CA ALA A 154 21.90 3.02 22.12
C ALA A 154 23.38 3.21 21.80
N VAL A 155 24.18 2.17 22.05
CA VAL A 155 25.63 2.16 21.82
C VAL A 155 25.93 1.20 20.68
N ASP A 156 26.56 1.67 19.62
CA ASP A 156 27.07 0.82 18.56
C ASP A 156 28.22 -0.05 19.09
N VAL A 157 28.07 -1.37 19.01
CA VAL A 157 29.08 -2.33 19.42
C VAL A 157 29.34 -3.28 18.26
N HIS A 158 30.39 -2.96 17.50
CA HIS A 158 30.91 -3.87 16.49
C HIS A 158 31.69 -5.01 17.16
N MET A 159 31.76 -6.18 16.50
CA MET A 159 32.54 -7.33 16.98
C MET A 159 34.07 -7.13 16.93
N SER A 160 34.55 -6.00 16.39
CA SER A 160 35.96 -5.64 16.22
C SER A 160 36.51 -4.78 17.35
#